data_AF-A0A661IAY8-F1
#
_entry.id   AF-A0A661IAY8-F1
#
_cell.length_a   1.000
_cell.length_b   1.000
_cell.length_c   1.000
_cell.angle_alpha   90.00
_cell.angle_beta   90.00
_cell.angle_gamma   90.00
#
_symmetry.space_group_name_H-M   'P 1'
#
loop_
_entity.id
_entity.type
_entity.pdbx_description
1 polymer ?
#
loop_
_entity_poly.entity_id
_entity_poly.type
_entity_poly.pdbx_seq_one_letter_code
_entity_poly.pdbx_strand_id
1 'polypeptide(L)'
;LIAILTKFTKKSLPNKKDIEQFKKLLPDIEIIQWLSFMMTLNISLNAEFNKTKYEYSLDDNILNIISNDNQYLVQRALYKIKAPVEIELNLIKD
;
A
#
# COMPACT_ATOMS: atom_id res chain seq x y z
N LEU A 1 -16.10 7.07 -0.04
CA LEU A 1 -14.91 6.22 0.24
C LEU A 1 -14.00 6.08 -0.98
N ILE A 2 -14.46 5.46 -2.07
CA ILE A 2 -13.62 5.20 -3.28
C ILE A 2 -12.89 6.46 -3.77
N ALA A 3 -13.61 7.58 -3.95
CA ALA A 3 -13.01 8.83 -4.41
C ALA A 3 -11.88 9.36 -3.49
N ILE A 4 -12.02 9.21 -2.17
CA ILE A 4 -10.97 9.57 -1.21
C ILE A 4 -9.76 8.66 -1.43
N LEU A 5 -9.98 7.35 -1.49
CA LEU A 5 -8.88 6.40 -1.66
C LEU A 5 -8.12 6.65 -2.97
N THR A 6 -8.82 6.79 -4.10
CA THR A 6 -8.22 7.10 -5.41
C THR A 6 -7.44 8.42 -5.40
N LYS A 7 -7.92 9.45 -4.70
CA LYS A 7 -7.25 10.76 -4.58
C LYS A 7 -5.88 10.64 -3.91
N PHE A 8 -5.73 9.72 -2.95
CA PHE A 8 -4.55 9.63 -2.08
C PHE A 8 -3.57 8.50 -2.46
N THR A 9 -3.99 7.51 -3.25
CA THR A 9 -3.19 6.32 -3.60
C THR A 9 -1.79 6.60 -4.18
N LYS A 10 -1.55 7.75 -4.80
CA LYS A 10 -0.24 8.08 -5.41
C LYS A 10 0.44 9.30 -4.78
N LYS A 11 -0.11 9.85 -3.70
CA LYS A 11 0.34 11.12 -3.13
C LYS A 11 0.86 10.96 -1.72
N SER A 12 -0.01 10.53 -0.81
CA SER A 12 0.25 10.48 0.62
C SER A 12 -0.90 9.75 1.31
N LEU A 13 -0.68 9.32 2.55
CA LEU A 13 -1.80 8.90 3.38
C LEU A 13 -2.75 10.08 3.63
N PRO A 14 -4.08 9.85 3.60
CA PRO A 14 -5.05 10.86 3.99
C PRO A 14 -4.88 11.21 5.47
N ASN A 15 -5.15 12.45 5.83
CA ASN A 15 -5.21 12.92 7.22
C ASN A 15 -6.66 13.21 7.64
N LYS A 16 -6.87 13.50 8.93
CA LYS A 16 -8.22 13.78 9.48
C LYS A 16 -8.92 14.94 8.77
N LYS A 17 -8.19 16.02 8.43
CA LYS A 17 -8.76 17.19 7.75
C LYS A 17 -9.26 16.84 6.34
N ASP A 18 -8.59 15.90 5.66
CA ASP A 18 -8.97 15.46 4.31
C ASP A 18 -10.33 14.75 4.26
N ILE A 19 -10.77 14.17 5.38
CA ILE A 19 -11.99 13.34 5.46
C ILE A 19 -13.10 13.97 6.30
N GLU A 20 -12.83 15.05 7.01
CA GLU A 20 -13.73 15.61 8.03
C GLU A 20 -15.12 15.95 7.47
N GLN A 21 -15.18 16.52 6.27
CA GLN A 21 -16.44 16.86 5.58
C GLN A 21 -17.33 15.62 5.34
N PHE A 22 -16.73 14.44 5.22
CA PHE A 22 -17.42 13.19 4.88
C PHE A 22 -17.39 12.18 6.03
N LYS A 23 -17.01 12.59 7.24
CA LYS A 23 -16.78 11.70 8.40
C LYS A 23 -17.97 10.79 8.72
N LYS A 24 -19.21 11.26 8.56
CA LYS A 24 -20.42 10.46 8.80
C LYS A 24 -20.61 9.30 7.81
N LEU A 25 -19.97 9.36 6.64
CA LEU A 25 -20.10 8.41 5.54
C LEU A 25 -18.83 7.57 5.33
N LEU A 26 -17.79 7.85 6.10
CA LEU A 26 -16.48 7.24 5.96
C LEU A 26 -16.17 6.42 7.20
N PRO A 27 -15.39 5.34 7.06
CA PRO A 27 -14.85 4.66 8.21
C PRO A 27 -13.81 5.56 8.91
N ASP A 28 -13.34 5.12 10.07
CA ASP A 28 -12.31 5.85 10.81
C ASP A 28 -11.04 6.06 9.98
N ILE A 29 -10.32 7.15 10.28
CA ILE A 29 -9.13 7.56 9.52
C ILE A 29 -8.10 6.43 9.41
N GLU A 30 -7.95 5.63 10.45
CA GLU A 30 -7.03 4.48 10.47
C GLU A 30 -7.39 3.45 9.38
N ILE A 31 -8.67 3.09 9.26
CA ILE A 31 -9.17 2.18 8.22
C ILE A 31 -8.90 2.76 6.83
N ILE A 32 -9.14 4.05 6.63
CA ILE A 32 -8.90 4.70 5.34
C ILE A 32 -7.40 4.71 5.01
N GLN A 33 -6.54 4.95 5.99
CA GLN A 33 -5.09 4.94 5.80
C GLN A 33 -4.59 3.55 5.42
N TRP A 34 -5.09 2.49 6.07
CA TRP A 34 -4.79 1.10 5.70
C TRP A 34 -5.25 0.76 4.28
N LEU A 35 -6.46 1.14 3.90
CA LEU A 35 -6.97 0.95 2.55
C LEU A 35 -6.13 1.70 1.51
N SER A 36 -5.73 2.93 1.81
CA SER A 36 -4.87 3.74 0.95
C SER A 36 -3.49 3.11 0.79
N PHE A 37 -2.90 2.60 1.87
CA PHE A 37 -1.63 1.87 1.86
C PHE A 37 -1.72 0.61 0.99
N MET A 38 -2.72 -0.26 1.22
CA MET A 38 -2.89 -1.50 0.46
C MET A 38 -3.08 -1.25 -1.04
N MET A 39 -3.81 -0.19 -1.43
CA MET A 39 -3.92 0.18 -2.84
C MET A 39 -2.62 0.71 -3.42
N THR A 40 -1.87 1.53 -2.66
CA THR A 40 -0.56 2.04 -3.09
C THR A 40 0.40 0.88 -3.34
N LEU A 41 0.42 -0.09 -2.42
CA LEU A 41 1.19 -1.32 -2.53
C LEU A 41 0.82 -2.10 -3.80
N ASN A 42 -0.47 -2.38 -4.01
CA ASN A 42 -0.93 -3.12 -5.18
C ASN A 42 -0.57 -2.42 -6.50
N ILE A 43 -0.67 -1.09 -6.57
CA ILE A 43 -0.25 -0.34 -7.76
C ILE A 43 1.26 -0.47 -7.99
N SER A 44 2.08 -0.37 -6.94
CA SER A 44 3.53 -0.52 -7.04
C SER A 44 3.93 -1.93 -7.50
N LEU A 45 3.30 -2.98 -6.95
CA LEU A 45 3.56 -4.37 -7.32
C LEU A 45 3.15 -4.67 -8.77
N ASN A 46 2.16 -3.96 -9.31
CA ASN A 46 1.69 -4.12 -10.68
C ASN A 46 2.27 -3.07 -11.65
N ALA A 47 3.27 -2.29 -11.24
CA ALA A 47 3.81 -1.19 -12.04
C ALA A 47 4.47 -1.65 -13.36
N GLU A 48 4.98 -2.88 -13.40
CA GLU A 48 5.61 -3.47 -14.58
C GLU A 48 4.60 -4.15 -15.53
N PHE A 49 3.30 -4.18 -15.19
CA PHE A 49 2.24 -4.86 -15.95
C PHE A 49 2.48 -6.36 -16.24
N ASN A 50 3.44 -6.94 -15.52
CA ASN A 50 3.68 -8.38 -15.51
C ASN A 50 2.60 -9.04 -14.65
N LYS A 51 2.07 -10.18 -15.11
CA LYS A 51 1.08 -10.97 -14.34
C LYS A 51 1.77 -11.80 -13.25
N THR A 52 2.66 -11.15 -12.50
CA THR A 52 3.44 -11.77 -11.43
C THR A 52 2.50 -12.24 -10.33
N LYS A 53 2.68 -13.48 -9.92
CA LYS A 53 2.00 -14.02 -8.74
C LYS A 53 2.81 -13.62 -7.52
N TYR A 54 2.17 -12.91 -6.60
CA TYR A 54 2.76 -12.56 -5.31
C TYR A 54 2.11 -13.38 -4.20
N GLU A 55 2.94 -13.81 -3.25
CA GLU A 55 2.50 -14.38 -1.97
C GLU A 55 2.94 -13.44 -0.84
N TYR A 56 2.25 -13.51 0.30
CA TYR A 56 2.46 -12.56 1.39
C TYR A 56 2.55 -13.31 2.73
N SER A 57 3.53 -12.96 3.56
CA SER A 57 3.57 -13.30 4.99
C SER A 57 3.82 -12.05 5.81
N LEU A 58 3.30 -12.02 7.04
CA LEU A 58 3.56 -10.96 8.00
C LEU A 58 4.23 -11.58 9.22
N ASP A 59 5.50 -11.25 9.40
CA ASP A 59 6.32 -11.71 10.51
C ASP A 59 6.69 -10.48 11.35
N ASP A 60 6.05 -10.34 12.51
CA ASP A 60 6.06 -9.13 13.35
C ASP A 60 5.67 -7.87 12.56
N ASN A 61 6.63 -6.96 12.32
CA ASN A 61 6.45 -5.72 11.57
C ASN A 61 7.02 -5.80 10.15
N ILE A 62 7.34 -7.00 9.65
CA ILE A 62 7.89 -7.20 8.32
C ILE A 62 6.85 -7.86 7.44
N LEU A 63 6.36 -7.12 6.44
CA LEU A 63 5.53 -7.67 5.37
C LEU A 63 6.45 -8.23 4.29
N ASN A 64 6.56 -9.56 4.26
CA ASN A 64 7.29 -10.28 3.24
C ASN A 64 6.40 -10.45 2.00
N ILE A 65 6.87 -9.96 0.87
CA ILE A 65 6.23 -10.05 -0.45
C ILE A 65 7.10 -10.99 -1.28
N ILE A 66 6.54 -12.13 -1.63
CA ILE A 66 7.28 -13.25 -2.23
C ILE A 66 6.89 -13.36 -3.70
N SER A 67 7.89 -13.49 -4.58
CA SER A 67 7.72 -13.59 -6.03
C SER A 67 8.84 -14.40 -6.68
N ASN A 68 8.55 -15.09 -7.78
CA ASN A 68 9.58 -15.80 -8.56
C ASN A 68 10.32 -14.87 -9.55
N ASP A 69 9.80 -13.65 -9.76
CA ASP A 69 10.30 -12.70 -10.74
C ASP A 69 11.36 -11.76 -10.14
N ASN A 70 12.34 -11.35 -10.96
CA ASN A 70 13.32 -10.35 -10.56
C ASN A 70 12.80 -8.93 -10.85
N GLN A 71 12.31 -8.23 -9.84
CA GLN A 71 11.52 -7.00 -10.02
C GLN A 71 12.17 -5.78 -9.36
N TYR A 72 13.24 -5.30 -10.01
CA TYR A 72 14.03 -4.19 -9.48
C TYR A 72 13.24 -2.87 -9.34
N LEU A 73 12.33 -2.57 -10.27
CA LEU A 73 11.53 -1.34 -10.19
C LEU A 73 10.51 -1.42 -9.05
N VAL A 74 9.94 -2.61 -8.83
CA VAL A 74 9.04 -2.88 -7.71
C VAL A 74 9.78 -2.67 -6.39
N GLN A 75 10.97 -3.25 -6.22
CA GLN A 75 11.77 -3.08 -5.00
C GLN A 75 12.04 -1.60 -4.70
N ARG A 76 12.44 -0.80 -5.70
CA ARG A 76 12.62 0.65 -5.56
C ARG A 76 11.33 1.39 -5.20
N ALA A 77 10.18 0.94 -5.69
CA ALA A 77 8.89 1.55 -5.39
C ALA A 77 8.45 1.26 -3.94
N LEU A 78 8.72 0.06 -3.42
CA LEU A 78 8.38 -0.33 -2.04
C LEU A 78 9.00 0.59 -1.00
N TYR A 79 10.27 0.98 -1.16
CA TYR A 79 10.96 1.92 -0.25
C TYR A 79 10.30 3.31 -0.13
N LYS A 80 9.42 3.68 -1.08
CA LYS A 80 8.74 4.99 -1.08
C LYS A 80 7.33 4.92 -0.50
N ILE A 81 6.83 3.72 -0.22
CA ILE A 81 5.46 3.54 0.29
C ILE A 81 5.41 3.98 1.74
N LYS A 82 4.41 4.78 2.08
CA LYS A 82 4.10 5.15 3.46
C LYS A 82 2.99 4.26 3.99
N ALA A 83 3.27 3.56 5.08
CA ALA A 83 2.29 2.77 5.81
C ALA A 83 1.68 3.58 6.98
N PRO A 84 0.49 3.20 7.46
CA PRO A 84 -0.16 3.87 8.60
C PRO A 84 0.61 3.70 9.91
N VAL A 85 1.40 2.64 10.00
CA VAL A 85 2.27 2.27 11.12
C VAL A 85 3.67 1.95 10.60
N GLU A 86 4.62 1.79 11.50
CA GLU A 86 5.97 1.33 11.16
C GLU A 86 5.90 -0.15 10.73
N ILE A 87 6.02 -0.38 9.42
CA ILE A 87 6.08 -1.71 8.81
C ILE A 87 7.21 -1.70 7.77
N GLU A 88 8.03 -2.73 7.80
CA GLU A 88 9.07 -2.95 6.79
C GLU A 88 8.47 -3.75 5.62
N LEU A 89 8.79 -3.34 4.40
CA LEU A 89 8.37 -4.04 3.18
C LEU A 89 9.57 -4.75 2.59
N ASN A 90 9.53 -6.08 2.60
CA ASN A 90 10.62 -6.90 2.10
C ASN A 90 10.18 -7.68 0.86
N LEU A 91 10.92 -7.55 -0.24
CA LEU A 91 10.69 -8.32 -1.47
C LEU A 91 11.64 -9.51 -1.50
N ILE A 92 11.09 -10.71 -1.39
CA ILE A 92 11.84 -11.98 -1.37
C ILE A 92 11.63 -12.69 -2.69
N LYS A 93 12.72 -13.27 -3.20
CA LYS A 93 12.67 -14.19 -4.33
C LYS A 93 12.63 -15.63 -3.82
N ASP A 94 11.62 -16.38 -4.22
CA ASP A 94 11.54 -17.84 -4.03
C ASP A 94 12.44 -18.61 -5.01
#